data_AF-A0A091RUE6-F1
#
_entry.id   AF-A0A091RUE6-F1
#
_cell.length_a   1.000
_cell.length_b   1.000
_cell.length_c   1.000
_cell.angle_alpha   90.00
_cell.angle_beta   90.00
_cell.angle_gamma   90.00
#
_symmetry.space_group_name_H-M   'P 1'
#
loop_
_entity.id
_entity.type
_entity.pdbx_description
1 polymer ?
#
loop_
_entity_poly.entity_id
_entity_poly.type
_entity_poly.pdbx_seq_one_letter_code
_entity_poly.pdbx_strand_id
1 'polypeptide(L)'
;QLVLFSGKLNTIAGVVTTFFLLVYATVNLACLALEWASAPNFRPTFRYFTWHTCLLGIAGCCVMMFLISPVSASASLGFLLVLLLALHYLSPSSTWGYISQALIFHQVRKYLLMLDVRKDHVKFWRPQMLLMVQNPRGSARLIDFVNDLKKSGLYVLGHVELQDLDALPSDPLQPQQDSWLSLVDKLNVKAFVSLTLAPSVRHGVRQLLFTSGLGGMRPNTLVLGFYDDTAPQDGLARHPAFTNTREDVPLGFPPLREPTTPKLLSAREYVGIVADALKMLRNVLL
;
A
#
# COMPACT_ATOMS: atom_id res chain seq x y z
N GLN A 1 7.05 -20.40 -44.74
CA GLN A 1 6.59 -20.74 -46.11
C GLN A 1 5.76 -19.63 -46.76
N LEU A 2 4.81 -18.97 -46.08
CA LEU A 2 4.02 -17.84 -46.63
C LEU A 2 4.85 -16.68 -47.24
N VAL A 3 6.00 -16.35 -46.65
CA VAL A 3 6.89 -15.26 -47.11
C VAL A 3 7.54 -15.54 -48.48
N LEU A 4 7.86 -16.81 -48.78
CA LEU A 4 8.49 -17.22 -50.04
C LEU A 4 7.51 -17.16 -51.23
N PHE A 5 6.21 -17.33 -50.98
CA PHE A 5 5.16 -17.29 -52.01
C PHE A 5 4.73 -15.86 -52.41
N SER A 6 5.13 -14.84 -51.66
CA SER A 6 4.70 -13.46 -51.93
C SER A 6 5.43 -12.78 -53.10
N GLY A 7 6.51 -13.38 -53.64
CA GLY A 7 7.19 -12.97 -54.87
C GLY A 7 7.78 -11.54 -54.91
N LYS A 8 7.64 -10.74 -53.84
CA LYS A 8 8.01 -9.32 -53.77
C LYS A 8 8.92 -9.08 -52.56
N LEU A 9 10.22 -9.27 -52.77
CA LEU A 9 11.26 -9.08 -51.75
C LEU A 9 11.16 -7.72 -51.03
N ASN A 10 10.81 -6.67 -51.79
CA ASN A 10 10.73 -5.31 -51.28
C ASN A 10 9.61 -5.12 -50.23
N THR A 11 8.50 -5.85 -50.37
CA THR A 11 7.38 -5.80 -49.41
C THR A 11 7.75 -6.52 -48.11
N ILE A 12 8.46 -7.65 -48.22
CA ILE A 12 8.95 -8.42 -47.08
C ILE A 12 9.95 -7.60 -46.27
N ALA A 13 10.88 -6.92 -46.95
CA ALA A 13 11.85 -6.05 -46.31
C ALA A 13 11.18 -4.98 -45.42
N GLY A 14 10.19 -4.26 -45.93
CA GLY A 14 9.48 -3.23 -45.16
C GLY A 14 8.78 -3.76 -43.90
N VAL A 15 8.17 -4.95 -43.98
CA VAL A 15 7.52 -5.58 -42.82
C VAL A 15 8.54 -5.97 -41.76
N VAL A 16 9.63 -6.64 -42.17
CA VAL A 16 10.70 -7.07 -41.25
C VAL A 16 11.35 -5.86 -40.57
N THR A 17 11.66 -4.80 -41.33
CA THR A 17 12.20 -3.56 -40.76
C THR A 17 11.25 -2.93 -39.74
N THR A 18 9.94 -2.92 -40.02
CA THR A 18 8.94 -2.40 -39.07
C THR A 18 8.95 -3.18 -37.74
N PHE A 19 9.07 -4.51 -37.79
CA PHE A 19 9.17 -5.34 -36.58
C PHE A 19 10.47 -5.08 -35.81
N PHE A 20 11.61 -4.95 -36.47
CA PHE A 20 12.87 -4.62 -35.78
C PHE A 20 12.82 -3.25 -35.11
N LEU A 21 12.28 -2.23 -35.79
CA LEU A 21 12.10 -0.91 -35.20
C LEU A 21 11.15 -0.94 -34.00
N LEU A 22 10.11 -1.78 -34.04
CA LEU A 22 9.22 -1.98 -32.90
C LEU A 22 9.98 -2.59 -31.70
N VAL A 23 10.80 -3.62 -31.92
CA VAL A 23 11.63 -4.21 -30.86
C VAL A 23 12.63 -3.20 -30.30
N TYR A 24 13.28 -2.41 -31.15
CA TYR A 24 14.20 -1.37 -30.68
C TYR A 24 13.47 -0.28 -29.89
N ALA A 25 12.26 0.12 -30.30
CA ALA A 25 11.43 1.05 -29.55
C ALA A 25 11.05 0.47 -28.18
N THR A 26 10.64 -0.80 -28.09
CA THR A 26 10.24 -1.43 -26.82
C THR A 26 11.42 -1.64 -25.88
N VAL A 27 12.62 -1.97 -26.40
CA VAL A 27 13.85 -2.04 -25.57
C VAL A 27 14.19 -0.67 -24.99
N ASN A 28 14.17 0.40 -25.81
CA ASN A 28 14.42 1.74 -25.31
C ASN A 28 13.35 2.19 -24.30
N LEU A 29 12.08 1.84 -24.53
CA LEU A 29 10.99 2.09 -23.58
C LEU A 29 11.20 1.36 -22.25
N ALA A 30 11.64 0.10 -22.28
CA ALA A 30 11.94 -0.66 -21.07
C ALA A 30 13.09 -0.04 -20.29
N CYS A 31 14.18 0.35 -20.96
CA CYS A 31 15.30 1.06 -20.32
C CYS A 31 14.87 2.40 -19.72
N LEU A 32 14.05 3.18 -20.43
CA LEU A 32 13.51 4.45 -19.94
C LEU A 32 12.65 4.24 -18.69
N ALA A 33 11.76 3.24 -18.72
CA ALA A 33 10.89 2.93 -17.59
C ALA A 33 11.68 2.51 -16.34
N LEU A 34 12.73 1.70 -16.49
CA LEU A 34 13.59 1.27 -15.38
C LEU A 34 14.40 2.43 -14.80
N GLU A 35 14.92 3.32 -15.65
CA GLU A 35 15.65 4.52 -15.23
C GLU A 35 14.76 5.49 -14.44
N TRP A 36 13.57 5.80 -14.95
CA TRP A 36 12.59 6.63 -14.24
C TRP A 36 12.07 5.98 -12.96
N ALA A 37 11.94 4.65 -12.94
CA ALA A 37 11.64 3.90 -11.73
C ALA A 37 12.77 3.92 -10.70
N SER A 38 13.98 4.35 -11.09
CA SER A 38 15.17 4.23 -10.26
C SER A 38 15.32 2.80 -9.71
N ALA A 39 15.03 1.82 -10.58
CA ALA A 39 14.99 0.41 -10.19
C ALA A 39 16.36 -0.02 -9.62
N PRO A 40 16.45 -0.54 -8.38
CA PRO A 40 17.73 -0.74 -7.71
C PRO A 40 18.73 -1.66 -8.44
N ASN A 41 18.19 -2.60 -9.21
CA ASN A 41 18.91 -3.60 -10.02
C ASN A 41 19.29 -3.09 -11.42
N PHE A 42 18.73 -1.96 -11.87
CA PHE A 42 19.08 -1.33 -13.14
C PHE A 42 20.13 -0.23 -12.91
N ARG A 43 21.41 -0.59 -13.08
CA ARG A 43 22.56 0.30 -12.90
C ARG A 43 23.41 0.37 -14.17
N PRO A 44 22.94 1.09 -15.20
CA PRO A 44 23.69 1.22 -16.45
C PRO A 44 25.05 1.89 -16.16
N THR A 45 26.13 1.17 -16.41
CA THR A 45 27.51 1.66 -16.23
C THR A 45 28.04 2.36 -17.47
N PHE A 46 27.32 2.29 -18.59
CA PHE A 46 27.73 2.87 -19.85
C PHE A 46 27.64 4.40 -19.83
N ARG A 47 28.76 5.06 -20.14
CA ARG A 47 28.92 6.53 -20.01
C ARG A 47 27.89 7.36 -20.77
N TYR A 48 27.42 6.90 -21.93
CA TYR A 48 26.47 7.64 -22.76
C TYR A 48 25.02 7.20 -22.57
N PHE A 49 24.75 6.30 -21.63
CA PHE A 49 23.37 5.95 -21.29
C PHE A 49 22.74 7.10 -20.50
N THR A 50 21.63 7.64 -21.00
CA THR A 50 20.78 8.60 -20.30
C THR A 50 19.31 8.36 -20.64
N TRP A 51 18.38 8.81 -19.79
CA TRP A 51 16.96 8.78 -20.11
C TRP A 51 16.64 9.54 -21.42
N HIS A 52 17.40 10.59 -21.73
CA HIS A 52 17.30 11.34 -22.98
C HIS A 52 17.64 10.48 -24.20
N THR A 53 18.71 9.68 -24.13
CA THR A 53 19.09 8.79 -25.24
C THR A 53 18.05 7.70 -25.51
N CYS A 54 17.40 7.18 -24.46
CA CYS A 54 16.29 6.23 -24.63
C CYS A 54 15.09 6.91 -25.29
N LEU A 55 14.72 8.13 -24.85
CA LEU A 55 13.62 8.88 -25.45
C LEU A 55 13.88 9.17 -26.94
N LEU A 56 15.10 9.58 -27.27
CA LEU A 56 15.53 9.81 -28.66
C LEU A 56 15.46 8.52 -29.47
N GLY A 57 15.89 7.39 -28.92
CA GLY A 57 15.79 6.07 -29.55
C GLY A 57 14.35 5.66 -29.85
N ILE A 58 13.42 5.84 -28.89
CA ILE A 58 11.99 5.57 -29.07
C ILE A 58 11.43 6.47 -30.19
N ALA A 59 11.66 7.78 -30.09
CA ALA A 59 11.16 8.75 -31.06
C ALA A 59 11.70 8.45 -32.47
N GLY A 60 13.00 8.17 -32.60
CA GLY A 60 13.62 7.80 -33.87
C GLY A 60 13.03 6.53 -34.48
N CYS A 61 12.80 5.49 -33.67
CA CYS A 61 12.18 4.26 -34.14
C CYS A 61 10.74 4.50 -34.60
N CYS A 62 9.94 5.24 -33.84
CA CYS A 62 8.56 5.57 -34.20
C CYS A 62 8.50 6.39 -35.50
N VAL A 63 9.32 7.45 -35.62
CA VAL A 63 9.37 8.27 -36.84
C VAL A 63 9.74 7.41 -38.05
N MET A 64 10.79 6.60 -37.95
CA MET A 64 11.22 5.73 -39.05
C MET A 64 10.14 4.70 -39.44
N MET A 65 9.41 4.13 -38.47
CA MET A 65 8.30 3.23 -38.76
C MET A 65 7.21 3.91 -39.60
N PHE A 66 6.79 5.12 -39.22
CA PHE A 66 5.76 5.86 -39.96
C PHE A 66 6.23 6.32 -41.34
N LEU A 67 7.53 6.61 -41.51
CA LEU A 67 8.12 6.95 -42.81
C LEU A 67 8.16 5.75 -43.78
N ILE A 68 8.41 4.54 -43.28
CA ILE A 68 8.46 3.33 -44.11
C ILE A 68 7.07 2.97 -44.61
N SER A 69 6.10 2.83 -43.69
CA SER A 69 4.71 2.55 -44.05
C SER A 69 3.80 2.87 -42.87
N PRO A 70 2.92 3.88 -43.00
CA PRO A 70 2.02 4.28 -41.92
C PRO A 70 1.00 3.18 -41.58
N VAL A 71 0.62 2.35 -42.55
CA VAL A 71 -0.34 1.26 -42.36
C VAL A 71 0.26 0.15 -41.51
N SER A 72 1.48 -0.33 -41.85
CA SER A 72 2.12 -1.39 -41.07
C SER A 72 2.57 -0.89 -39.69
N ALA A 73 2.99 0.37 -39.58
CA ALA A 73 3.33 1.00 -38.31
C ALA A 73 2.12 1.09 -37.36
N SER A 74 0.97 1.53 -37.86
CA SER A 74 -0.26 1.61 -37.05
C SER A 74 -0.74 0.22 -36.64
N ALA A 75 -0.67 -0.76 -37.54
CA ALA A 75 -1.03 -2.14 -37.25
C ALA A 75 -0.11 -2.79 -36.20
N SER A 76 1.20 -2.59 -36.31
CA SER A 76 2.18 -3.17 -35.37
C SER A 76 2.10 -2.52 -33.99
N LEU A 77 1.86 -1.20 -33.92
CA LEU A 77 1.62 -0.49 -32.67
C LEU A 77 0.30 -0.92 -32.01
N GLY A 78 -0.77 -1.08 -32.80
CA GLY A 78 -2.05 -1.61 -32.32
C GLY A 78 -1.92 -3.03 -31.79
N PHE A 79 -1.18 -3.90 -32.50
CA PHE A 79 -0.88 -5.25 -32.04
C PHE A 79 -0.08 -5.25 -30.73
N LEU A 80 0.95 -4.39 -30.62
CA LEU A 80 1.72 -4.23 -29.37
C LEU A 80 0.82 -3.79 -28.21
N LEU A 81 -0.06 -2.80 -28.44
CA LEU A 81 -1.00 -2.33 -27.42
C LEU A 81 -1.94 -3.45 -26.96
N VAL A 82 -2.53 -4.19 -27.89
CA VAL A 82 -3.39 -5.34 -27.58
C VAL A 82 -2.63 -6.39 -26.79
N LEU A 83 -1.39 -6.69 -27.15
CA LEU A 83 -0.54 -7.63 -26.43
C LEU A 83 -0.22 -7.15 -25.01
N LEU A 84 0.10 -5.85 -24.85
CA LEU A 84 0.33 -5.27 -23.52
C LEU A 84 -0.92 -5.29 -22.65
N LEU A 85 -2.08 -4.99 -23.21
CA LEU A 85 -3.37 -5.07 -22.50
C LEU A 85 -3.71 -6.52 -22.15
N ALA A 86 -3.53 -7.46 -23.09
CA ALA A 86 -3.73 -8.88 -22.83
C ALA A 86 -2.81 -9.36 -21.71
N LEU A 87 -1.53 -9.00 -21.72
CA LEU A 87 -0.62 -9.31 -20.62
C LEU A 87 -1.06 -8.66 -19.31
N HIS A 88 -1.52 -7.41 -19.34
CA HIS A 88 -1.98 -6.73 -18.13
C HIS A 88 -3.21 -7.39 -17.50
N TYR A 89 -4.18 -7.84 -18.31
CA TYR A 89 -5.41 -8.46 -17.81
C TYR A 89 -5.31 -9.98 -17.58
N LEU A 90 -4.51 -10.70 -18.38
CA LEU A 90 -4.36 -12.15 -18.26
C LEU A 90 -3.22 -12.56 -17.34
N SER A 91 -2.23 -11.69 -17.07
CA SER A 91 -1.13 -12.06 -16.17
C SER A 91 -1.69 -12.35 -14.78
N PRO A 92 -1.49 -13.56 -14.24
CA PRO A 92 -1.80 -13.82 -12.84
C PRO A 92 -0.94 -12.92 -11.96
N SER A 93 -1.35 -12.76 -10.70
CA SER A 93 -0.58 -12.03 -9.71
C SER A 93 0.81 -12.67 -9.57
N SER A 94 1.82 -12.00 -10.11
CA SER A 94 3.18 -12.55 -10.21
C SER A 94 3.93 -12.33 -8.91
N THR A 95 4.59 -13.38 -8.41
CA THR A 95 5.51 -13.31 -7.25
C THR A 95 6.79 -12.54 -7.53
N TRP A 96 7.07 -12.23 -8.81
CA TRP A 96 8.29 -11.54 -9.25
C TRP A 96 8.25 -10.01 -9.00
N GLY A 97 7.17 -9.49 -8.42
CA GLY A 97 7.02 -8.08 -8.08
C GLY A 97 6.60 -7.20 -9.28
N TYR A 98 6.16 -5.98 -8.97
CA TYR A 98 5.65 -5.03 -9.95
C TYR A 98 6.54 -3.78 -10.01
N ILE A 99 6.93 -3.37 -11.23
CA ILE A 99 7.67 -2.11 -11.46
C ILE A 99 6.87 -0.90 -10.93
N SER A 100 5.54 -0.95 -11.01
CA SER A 100 4.65 0.07 -10.45
C SER A 100 4.84 0.28 -8.94
N GLN A 101 5.06 -0.79 -8.17
CA GLN A 101 5.30 -0.69 -6.72
C GLN A 101 6.65 -0.04 -6.43
N ALA A 102 7.69 -0.34 -7.21
CA ALA A 102 9.00 0.31 -7.07
C ALA A 102 8.91 1.82 -7.36
N LEU A 103 8.19 2.20 -8.42
CA LEU A 103 7.90 3.60 -8.77
C LEU A 103 7.16 4.33 -7.63
N ILE A 104 6.08 3.71 -7.12
CA ILE A 104 5.28 4.27 -6.02
C ILE A 104 6.16 4.45 -4.78
N PHE A 105 6.97 3.44 -4.41
CA PHE A 105 7.83 3.51 -3.24
C PHE A 105 8.84 4.66 -3.35
N HIS A 106 9.54 4.79 -4.49
CA HIS A 106 10.48 5.87 -4.72
C HIS A 106 9.81 7.24 -4.61
N GLN A 107 8.63 7.38 -5.22
CA GLN A 107 7.88 8.63 -5.22
C GLN A 107 7.36 9.00 -3.83
N VAL A 108 6.81 8.05 -3.08
CA VAL A 108 6.32 8.25 -1.70
C VAL A 108 7.48 8.63 -0.78
N ARG A 109 8.61 7.92 -0.85
CA ARG A 109 9.82 8.26 -0.08
C ARG A 109 10.26 9.71 -0.36
N LYS A 110 10.35 10.10 -1.63
CA LYS A 110 10.75 11.47 -2.02
C LYS A 110 9.80 12.52 -1.46
N TYR A 111 8.49 12.27 -1.52
CA TYR A 111 7.50 13.19 -0.95
C TYR A 111 7.54 13.26 0.57
N LEU A 112 7.75 12.13 1.27
CA LEU A 112 7.92 12.12 2.72
C LEU A 112 9.16 12.88 3.17
N LEU A 113 10.26 12.83 2.40
CA LEU A 113 11.46 13.63 2.68
C LEU A 113 11.25 15.13 2.42
N MET A 114 10.35 15.48 1.50
CA MET A 114 9.99 16.86 1.21
C MET A 114 9.03 17.45 2.26
N LEU A 115 8.34 16.59 3.02
CA LEU A 115 7.45 16.98 4.11
C LEU A 115 8.28 17.39 5.34
N ASP A 116 8.56 18.68 5.44
CA ASP A 116 9.37 19.26 6.53
C ASP A 116 8.54 19.56 7.78
N VAL A 117 8.78 18.79 8.85
CA VAL A 117 8.12 18.93 10.17
C VAL A 117 8.40 20.29 10.81
N ARG A 118 9.51 20.95 10.47
CA ARG A 118 9.87 22.25 11.04
C ARG A 118 8.98 23.38 10.53
N LYS A 119 8.23 23.15 9.45
CA LYS A 119 7.32 24.11 8.83
C LYS A 119 5.86 23.88 9.24
N ASP A 120 5.63 23.17 10.33
CA ASP A 120 4.29 22.96 10.88
C ASP A 120 3.63 24.30 11.23
N HIS A 121 2.43 24.53 10.70
CA HIS A 121 1.65 25.76 10.90
C HIS A 121 0.19 25.42 11.16
N VAL A 122 -0.45 26.15 12.08
CA VAL A 122 -1.82 25.89 12.57
C VAL A 122 -2.83 25.76 11.42
N LYS A 123 -2.70 26.59 10.37
CA LYS A 123 -3.54 26.54 9.16
C LYS A 123 -3.53 25.20 8.40
N PHE A 124 -2.42 24.47 8.48
CA PHE A 124 -2.24 23.19 7.78
C PHE A 124 -2.45 21.99 8.69
N TRP A 125 -2.92 22.20 9.92
CA TRP A 125 -3.23 21.11 10.81
C TRP A 125 -4.23 20.14 10.16
N ARG A 126 -3.97 18.84 10.36
CA ARG A 126 -4.81 17.73 9.92
C ARG A 126 -4.93 16.73 11.08
N PRO A 127 -6.08 16.10 11.28
CA PRO A 127 -6.22 15.02 12.26
C PRO A 127 -5.41 13.81 11.80
N GLN A 128 -4.43 13.39 12.60
CA GLN A 128 -3.63 12.19 12.33
C GLN A 128 -3.91 11.21 13.46
N MET A 129 -4.82 10.27 13.21
CA MET A 129 -5.45 9.46 14.24
C MET A 129 -4.70 8.14 14.43
N LEU A 130 -4.39 7.79 15.67
CA LEU A 130 -3.99 6.45 16.09
C LEU A 130 -5.14 5.87 16.92
N LEU A 131 -5.91 4.95 16.35
CA LEU A 131 -7.00 4.28 17.06
C LEU A 131 -6.48 2.98 17.66
N MET A 132 -6.58 2.86 18.97
CA MET A 132 -6.28 1.62 19.67
C MET A 132 -7.49 0.68 19.63
N VAL A 133 -7.30 -0.49 19.03
CA VAL A 133 -8.33 -1.50 18.87
C VAL A 133 -7.87 -2.80 19.55
N GLN A 134 -8.60 -3.24 20.57
CA GLN A 134 -8.34 -4.54 21.20
C GLN A 134 -8.86 -5.69 20.35
N ASN A 135 -10.13 -5.62 19.94
CA ASN A 135 -10.73 -6.63 19.07
C ASN A 135 -11.58 -5.92 17.98
N PRO A 136 -11.27 -6.12 16.68
CA PRO A 136 -12.03 -5.54 15.58
C PRO A 136 -13.51 -5.86 15.60
N ARG A 137 -13.90 -7.05 16.09
CA ARG A 137 -15.29 -7.50 16.15
C ARG A 137 -16.18 -6.55 16.95
N GLY A 138 -15.65 -6.03 18.06
CA GLY A 138 -16.34 -5.09 18.94
C GLY A 138 -16.17 -3.63 18.54
N SER A 139 -15.21 -3.33 17.65
CA SER A 139 -14.77 -1.97 17.37
C SER A 139 -15.09 -1.50 15.95
N ALA A 140 -15.76 -2.31 15.13
CA ALA A 140 -16.05 -2.00 13.73
C ALA A 140 -16.69 -0.61 13.54
N ARG A 141 -17.71 -0.27 14.34
CA ARG A 141 -18.38 1.04 14.30
C ARG A 141 -17.45 2.20 14.67
N LEU A 142 -16.54 1.98 15.61
CA LEU A 142 -15.55 2.98 16.01
C LEU A 142 -14.50 3.17 14.89
N ILE A 143 -14.13 2.09 14.20
CA ILE A 143 -13.22 2.15 13.05
C ILE A 143 -13.80 3.04 11.95
N ASP A 144 -15.09 2.87 11.62
CA ASP A 144 -15.80 3.69 10.63
C ASP A 144 -15.92 5.15 11.09
N PHE A 145 -16.33 5.36 12.34
CA PHE A 145 -16.47 6.70 12.90
C PHE A 145 -15.16 7.50 12.81
N VAL A 146 -14.02 6.88 13.17
CA VAL A 146 -12.71 7.54 13.07
C VAL A 146 -12.29 7.72 11.61
N ASN A 147 -12.67 6.80 10.71
CA ASN A 147 -12.45 6.96 9.26
C ASN A 147 -13.22 8.16 8.68
N ASP A 148 -14.42 8.45 9.18
CA ASP A 148 -15.16 9.65 8.79
C ASP A 148 -14.55 10.92 9.42
N LEU A 149 -14.08 10.82 10.67
CA LEU A 149 -13.49 11.93 11.40
C LEU A 149 -12.14 12.39 10.82
N LYS A 150 -11.27 11.45 10.40
CA LYS A 150 -9.93 11.78 9.89
C LYS A 150 -9.99 12.61 8.60
N LYS A 151 -11.09 12.55 7.83
CA LYS A 151 -11.19 13.09 6.47
C LYS A 151 -10.01 12.66 5.59
N SER A 152 -9.10 13.59 5.26
CA SER A 152 -7.89 13.36 4.44
C SER A 152 -6.62 13.13 5.26
N GLY A 153 -6.73 13.01 6.59
CA GLY A 153 -5.61 12.82 7.49
C GLY A 153 -5.12 11.37 7.56
N LEU A 154 -3.97 11.20 8.22
CA LEU A 154 -3.40 9.89 8.51
C LEU A 154 -4.32 9.13 9.48
N TYR A 155 -4.46 7.84 9.27
CA TYR A 155 -5.16 6.96 10.19
C TYR A 155 -4.43 5.65 10.33
N VAL A 156 -4.13 5.30 11.57
CA VAL A 156 -3.42 4.08 11.96
C VAL A 156 -4.30 3.32 12.94
N LEU A 157 -4.56 2.05 12.64
CA LEU A 157 -5.15 1.08 13.56
C LEU A 157 -4.02 0.44 14.36
N GLY A 158 -4.00 0.71 15.66
CA GLY A 158 -3.03 0.18 16.61
C GLY A 158 -3.61 -1.00 17.38
N HIS A 159 -2.87 -2.09 17.49
CA HIS A 159 -3.22 -3.23 18.33
C HIS A 159 -2.01 -3.67 19.17
N VAL A 160 -2.27 -4.03 20.42
CA VAL A 160 -1.24 -4.52 21.35
C VAL A 160 -1.60 -5.94 21.73
N GLU A 161 -0.73 -6.88 21.35
CA GLU A 161 -0.78 -8.27 21.78
C GLU A 161 0.07 -8.43 23.05
N LEU A 162 -0.52 -9.04 24.09
CA LEU A 162 0.12 -9.21 25.40
C LEU A 162 0.88 -10.52 25.47
N GLN A 163 2.08 -10.54 24.90
CA GLN A 163 2.97 -11.69 24.92
C GLN A 163 4.41 -11.23 25.12
N ASP A 164 5.32 -12.18 25.30
CA ASP A 164 6.76 -11.94 25.34
C ASP A 164 7.40 -12.63 24.13
N LEU A 165 8.16 -11.89 23.32
CA LEU A 165 8.75 -12.40 22.09
C LEU A 165 9.81 -13.47 22.40
N ASP A 166 10.52 -13.32 23.52
CA ASP A 166 11.56 -14.27 23.95
C ASP A 166 10.98 -15.66 24.27
N ALA A 167 9.69 -15.74 24.58
CA ALA A 167 9.00 -16.98 24.90
C ALA A 167 8.40 -17.68 23.66
N LEU A 168 8.46 -17.06 22.47
CA LEU A 168 7.79 -17.54 21.27
C LEU A 168 8.80 -18.05 20.23
N PRO A 169 8.48 -19.12 19.49
CA PRO A 169 9.36 -19.64 18.45
C PRO A 169 9.43 -18.76 17.20
N SER A 170 8.45 -17.89 16.99
CA SER A 170 8.34 -16.99 15.84
C SER A 170 7.43 -15.79 16.15
N ASP A 171 7.46 -14.77 15.30
CA ASP A 171 6.59 -13.58 15.41
C ASP A 171 5.10 -13.96 15.20
N PRO A 172 4.24 -13.86 16.24
CA PRO A 172 2.82 -14.20 16.13
C PRO A 172 2.02 -13.13 15.37
N LEU A 173 2.59 -11.94 15.12
CA LEU A 173 1.90 -10.83 14.50
C LEU A 173 1.82 -10.95 12.97
N GLN A 174 2.72 -11.71 12.33
CA GLN A 174 2.69 -11.92 10.87
C GLN A 174 1.33 -12.44 10.35
N PRO A 175 0.78 -13.56 10.85
CA PRO A 175 -0.53 -14.05 10.39
C PRO A 175 -1.69 -13.12 10.78
N GLN A 176 -1.55 -12.40 11.91
CA GLN A 176 -2.54 -11.42 12.30
C GLN A 176 -2.53 -10.22 11.35
N GLN A 177 -1.37 -9.76 10.90
CA GLN A 177 -1.21 -8.61 10.01
C GLN A 177 -2.05 -8.77 8.74
N ASP A 178 -2.02 -9.94 8.10
CA ASP A 178 -2.83 -10.22 6.90
C ASP A 178 -4.35 -10.20 7.20
N SER A 179 -4.74 -10.67 8.38
CA SER A 179 -6.12 -10.63 8.86
C SER A 179 -6.61 -9.19 9.09
N TRP A 180 -5.74 -8.33 9.62
CA TRP A 180 -6.05 -6.90 9.80
C TRP A 180 -6.05 -6.13 8.47
N LEU A 181 -5.15 -6.43 7.54
CA LEU A 181 -5.16 -5.81 6.20
C LEU A 181 -6.43 -6.18 5.43
N SER A 182 -6.82 -7.46 5.45
CA SER A 182 -8.06 -7.91 4.81
C SER A 182 -9.32 -7.32 5.49
N LEU A 183 -9.30 -7.07 6.80
CA LEU A 183 -10.36 -6.30 7.47
C LEU A 183 -10.45 -4.87 6.92
N VAL A 184 -9.32 -4.17 6.80
CA VAL A 184 -9.26 -2.79 6.30
C VAL A 184 -9.79 -2.71 4.86
N ASP A 185 -9.41 -3.68 4.02
CA ASP A 185 -9.89 -3.78 2.63
C ASP A 185 -11.40 -4.04 2.58
N LYS A 186 -11.92 -4.97 3.39
CA LYS A 186 -13.37 -5.28 3.44
C LYS A 186 -14.19 -4.11 3.97
N LEU A 187 -13.70 -3.39 4.99
CA LEU A 187 -14.36 -2.19 5.50
C LEU A 187 -14.21 -0.99 4.55
N ASN A 188 -13.37 -1.08 3.52
CA ASN A 188 -13.02 0.01 2.60
C ASN A 188 -12.53 1.27 3.35
N VAL A 189 -11.75 1.05 4.40
CA VAL A 189 -11.21 2.10 5.26
C VAL A 189 -9.79 2.45 4.81
N LYS A 190 -9.46 3.74 4.76
CA LYS A 190 -8.12 4.19 4.36
C LYS A 190 -7.23 4.32 5.60
N ALA A 191 -6.83 3.20 6.17
CA ALA A 191 -5.98 3.12 7.36
C ALA A 191 -4.73 2.27 7.13
N PHE A 192 -3.67 2.60 7.86
CA PHE A 192 -2.52 1.70 8.05
C PHE A 192 -2.75 0.84 9.29
N VAL A 193 -2.18 -0.36 9.32
CA VAL A 193 -2.25 -1.26 10.48
C VAL A 193 -0.87 -1.29 11.14
N SER A 194 -0.83 -1.13 12.46
CA SER A 194 0.37 -1.26 13.27
C SER A 194 0.07 -2.16 14.47
N LEU A 195 0.63 -3.37 14.43
CA LEU A 195 0.54 -4.35 15.51
C LEU A 195 1.84 -4.29 16.33
N THR A 196 1.74 -4.39 17.65
CA THR A 196 2.91 -4.46 18.54
C THR A 196 2.71 -5.53 19.60
N LEU A 197 3.82 -6.12 20.04
CA LEU A 197 3.87 -7.10 21.11
C LEU A 197 4.50 -6.43 22.34
N ALA A 198 3.86 -6.53 23.50
CA ALA A 198 4.34 -5.87 24.71
C ALA A 198 3.86 -6.58 26.00
N PRO A 199 4.61 -6.47 27.11
CA PRO A 199 4.23 -7.10 28.39
C PRO A 199 3.04 -6.42 29.09
N SER A 200 2.68 -5.20 28.67
CA SER A 200 1.49 -4.49 29.17
C SER A 200 0.90 -3.62 28.08
N VAL A 201 -0.42 -3.39 28.15
CA VAL A 201 -1.14 -2.58 27.16
C VAL A 201 -0.58 -1.16 27.15
N ARG A 202 -0.33 -0.58 28.32
CA ARG A 202 0.26 0.76 28.43
C ARG A 202 1.63 0.85 27.77
N HIS A 203 2.49 -0.16 27.95
CA HIS A 203 3.80 -0.19 27.31
C HIS A 203 3.69 -0.29 25.78
N GLY A 204 2.80 -1.15 25.28
CA GLY A 204 2.55 -1.29 23.85
C GLY A 204 1.98 -0.01 23.21
N VAL A 205 1.01 0.65 23.86
CA VAL A 205 0.48 1.93 23.37
C VAL A 205 1.57 3.00 23.36
N ARG A 206 2.43 3.05 24.39
CA ARG A 206 3.56 3.97 24.43
C ARG A 206 4.52 3.71 23.26
N GLN A 207 4.84 2.46 22.96
CA GLN A 207 5.66 2.09 21.82
C GLN A 207 5.04 2.61 20.52
N LEU A 208 3.75 2.32 20.29
CA LEU A 208 3.04 2.82 19.10
C LEU A 208 3.00 4.34 19.02
N LEU A 209 2.84 5.07 20.13
CA LEU A 209 2.86 6.53 20.14
C LEU A 209 4.21 7.13 19.71
N PHE A 210 5.32 6.42 19.97
CA PHE A 210 6.66 6.83 19.57
C PHE A 210 7.02 6.38 18.16
N THR A 211 6.63 5.18 17.75
CA THR A 211 7.10 4.54 16.53
C THR A 211 6.12 4.61 15.36
N SER A 212 4.85 4.93 15.59
CA SER A 212 3.87 5.01 14.51
C SER A 212 4.13 6.21 13.61
N GLY A 213 4.21 5.95 12.30
CA GLY A 213 4.41 6.95 11.26
C GLY A 213 5.84 6.99 10.71
N LEU A 214 6.06 7.85 9.72
CA LEU A 214 7.36 8.03 9.08
C LEU A 214 7.60 9.50 8.74
N GLY A 215 8.68 10.08 9.28
CA GLY A 215 9.02 11.49 9.08
C GLY A 215 7.91 12.43 9.58
N GLY A 216 7.40 13.30 8.71
CA GLY A 216 6.31 14.23 9.04
C GLY A 216 4.90 13.62 9.04
N MET A 217 4.74 12.37 8.56
CA MET A 217 3.46 11.68 8.55
C MET A 217 3.36 10.77 9.79
N ARG A 218 2.95 11.36 10.92
CA ARG A 218 2.91 10.71 12.24
C ARG A 218 1.64 11.05 13.02
N PRO A 219 0.99 10.09 13.71
CA PRO A 219 -0.20 10.37 14.49
C PRO A 219 0.02 11.50 15.50
N ASN A 220 -0.97 12.39 15.61
CA ASN A 220 -1.00 13.50 16.56
C ASN A 220 -2.16 13.38 17.57
N THR A 221 -3.10 12.46 17.32
CA THR A 221 -4.28 12.24 18.15
C THR A 221 -4.41 10.75 18.46
N LEU A 222 -4.39 10.40 19.74
CA LEU A 222 -4.68 9.07 20.24
C LEU A 222 -6.19 8.92 20.41
N VAL A 223 -6.78 7.87 19.85
CA VAL A 223 -8.17 7.51 20.05
C VAL A 223 -8.23 6.21 20.84
N LEU A 224 -8.99 6.23 21.94
CA LEU A 224 -9.28 5.06 22.76
C LEU A 224 -10.78 4.82 22.76
N GLY A 225 -11.20 3.56 22.85
CA GLY A 225 -12.57 3.26 23.27
C GLY A 225 -12.77 3.67 24.73
N PHE A 226 -13.97 4.12 25.08
CA PHE A 226 -14.32 4.44 26.45
C PHE A 226 -14.19 3.21 27.36
N TYR A 227 -13.61 3.40 28.55
CA TYR A 227 -13.44 2.32 29.52
C TYR A 227 -14.73 2.12 30.31
N ASP A 228 -15.57 1.18 29.88
CA ASP A 228 -16.79 0.80 30.60
C ASP A 228 -16.84 -0.71 30.91
N ASP A 229 -17.74 -1.10 31.81
CA ASP A 229 -17.98 -2.49 32.19
C ASP A 229 -18.98 -3.20 31.27
N THR A 230 -19.38 -2.56 30.16
CA THR A 230 -20.37 -3.15 29.26
C THR A 230 -19.79 -4.37 28.54
N ALA A 231 -20.65 -5.35 28.27
CA ALA A 231 -20.26 -6.50 27.48
C ALA A 231 -20.08 -6.07 26.01
N PRO A 232 -18.93 -6.38 25.38
CA PRO A 232 -18.70 -6.04 23.99
C PRO A 232 -19.70 -6.80 23.10
N GLN A 233 -20.30 -6.08 22.15
CA GLN A 233 -21.20 -6.67 21.17
C GLN A 233 -20.47 -6.89 19.84
N ASP A 234 -20.79 -7.96 19.13
CA ASP A 234 -20.22 -8.20 17.80
C ASP A 234 -20.87 -7.27 16.78
N GLY A 235 -20.20 -6.14 16.55
CA GLY A 235 -20.59 -5.14 15.56
C GLY A 235 -20.17 -5.53 14.15
N LEU A 236 -19.17 -6.40 14.00
CA LEU A 236 -18.61 -6.79 12.70
C LEU A 236 -19.55 -7.72 11.94
N ALA A 237 -20.15 -8.71 12.61
CA ALA A 237 -21.15 -9.59 12.00
C ALA A 237 -22.38 -8.83 11.49
N ARG A 238 -22.74 -7.72 12.16
CA ARG A 238 -23.86 -6.84 11.80
C ARG A 238 -23.46 -5.70 10.86
N HIS A 239 -22.20 -5.65 10.43
CA HIS A 239 -21.69 -4.57 9.59
C HIS A 239 -22.07 -4.82 8.12
N PRO A 240 -22.60 -3.82 7.38
CA PRO A 240 -23.08 -4.01 6.00
C PRO A 240 -22.03 -4.60 5.05
N ALA A 241 -20.74 -4.35 5.30
CA ALA A 241 -19.64 -4.93 4.52
C ALA A 241 -19.52 -6.47 4.64
N PHE A 242 -20.06 -7.06 5.71
CA PHE A 242 -20.00 -8.49 6.00
C PHE A 242 -21.35 -9.20 5.88
N THR A 243 -22.46 -8.47 5.97
CA THR A 243 -23.81 -9.06 5.93
C THR A 243 -24.20 -9.59 4.55
N ASN A 244 -23.61 -9.07 3.47
CA ASN A 244 -23.99 -9.40 2.08
C ASN A 244 -23.01 -10.33 1.35
N THR A 245 -21.87 -10.67 1.94
CA THR A 245 -20.86 -11.54 1.34
C THR A 245 -21.18 -13.01 1.61
N ARG A 246 -21.53 -13.75 0.55
CA ARG A 246 -21.77 -15.22 0.58
C ARG A 246 -20.53 -16.06 0.88
N GLU A 247 -19.34 -15.44 0.87
CA GLU A 247 -18.06 -16.08 1.16
C GLU A 247 -17.50 -15.53 2.47
N ASP A 248 -17.90 -16.16 3.58
CA ASP A 248 -17.29 -15.94 4.88
C ASP A 248 -15.86 -16.51 4.86
N VAL A 249 -14.88 -15.70 4.46
CA VAL A 249 -13.51 -15.94 4.93
C VAL A 249 -13.48 -15.44 6.37
N PRO A 250 -13.46 -16.34 7.37
CA PRO A 250 -13.33 -15.91 8.75
C PRO A 250 -12.01 -15.17 8.87
N LEU A 251 -12.05 -13.91 9.27
CA LEU A 251 -10.88 -13.05 9.47
C LEU A 251 -9.98 -13.51 10.64
N GLY A 252 -10.18 -14.74 11.15
CA GLY A 252 -9.35 -15.34 12.20
C GLY A 252 -9.35 -14.60 13.54
N PHE A 253 -10.20 -13.58 13.73
CA PHE A 253 -10.17 -12.78 14.96
C PHE A 253 -10.70 -13.56 16.17
N PRO A 254 -10.07 -13.39 17.35
CA PRO A 254 -10.49 -14.08 18.56
C PRO A 254 -11.93 -13.70 18.95
N PRO A 255 -12.64 -14.57 19.70
CA PRO A 255 -13.96 -14.26 20.21
C PRO A 255 -13.92 -13.02 21.12
N LEU A 256 -15.08 -12.38 21.27
CA LEU A 256 -15.23 -11.26 22.17
C LEU A 256 -15.10 -11.70 23.62
N ARG A 257 -14.64 -10.78 24.47
CA ARG A 257 -14.54 -10.97 25.92
C ARG A 257 -15.91 -11.31 26.50
N GLU A 258 -15.99 -12.40 27.27
CA GLU A 258 -17.19 -12.74 28.03
C GLU A 258 -17.38 -11.79 29.22
N PRO A 259 -18.62 -11.52 29.66
CA PRO A 259 -18.89 -10.62 30.79
C PRO A 259 -18.15 -11.00 32.08
N THR A 260 -17.96 -12.31 32.30
CA THR A 260 -17.30 -12.92 33.46
C THR A 260 -15.78 -12.82 33.42
N THR A 261 -15.19 -12.64 32.24
CA THR A 261 -13.73 -12.59 32.07
C THR A 261 -13.18 -11.19 32.41
N PRO A 262 -12.10 -11.11 33.20
CA PRO A 262 -11.50 -9.83 33.58
C PRO A 262 -10.95 -9.11 32.34
N LYS A 263 -10.96 -7.78 32.38
CA LYS A 263 -10.36 -6.96 31.32
C LYS A 263 -8.84 -7.09 31.37
N LEU A 264 -8.21 -7.22 30.20
CA LEU A 264 -6.76 -7.19 30.05
C LEU A 264 -6.16 -5.84 30.45
N LEU A 265 -6.94 -4.75 30.30
CA LEU A 265 -6.54 -3.39 30.64
C LEU A 265 -7.16 -2.99 31.99
N SER A 266 -6.33 -2.57 32.94
CA SER A 266 -6.79 -1.99 34.20
C SER A 266 -7.16 -0.51 34.06
N ALA A 267 -8.05 0.00 34.91
CA ALA A 267 -8.42 1.42 34.92
C ALA A 267 -7.20 2.34 35.16
N ARG A 268 -6.25 1.91 36.01
CA ARG A 268 -5.01 2.64 36.28
C ARG A 268 -4.12 2.73 35.04
N GLU A 269 -4.04 1.65 34.26
CA GLU A 269 -3.31 1.66 33.00
C GLU A 269 -3.98 2.52 31.94
N TYR A 270 -5.32 2.47 31.84
CA TYR A 270 -6.09 3.32 30.92
C TYR A 270 -5.80 4.81 31.17
N VAL A 271 -5.92 5.26 32.42
CA VAL A 271 -5.57 6.64 32.81
C VAL A 271 -4.08 6.92 32.59
N GLY A 272 -3.23 5.91 32.83
CA GLY A 272 -1.80 5.99 32.56
C GLY A 272 -1.47 6.23 31.08
N ILE A 273 -2.20 5.60 30.15
CA ILE A 273 -2.08 5.79 28.70
C ILE A 273 -2.46 7.23 28.33
N VAL A 274 -3.58 7.74 28.85
CA VAL A 274 -4.02 9.13 28.62
C VAL A 274 -2.96 10.10 29.13
N ALA A 275 -2.44 9.89 30.34
CA ALA A 275 -1.38 10.73 30.91
C ALA A 275 -0.09 10.69 30.08
N ASP A 276 0.29 9.53 29.53
CA ASP A 276 1.47 9.41 28.68
C ASP A 276 1.27 10.13 27.33
N ALA A 277 0.09 10.02 26.73
CA ALA A 277 -0.24 10.72 25.48
C ALA A 277 -0.18 12.24 25.65
N LEU A 278 -0.75 12.78 26.74
CA LEU A 278 -0.68 14.20 27.06
C LEU A 278 0.76 14.67 27.32
N LYS A 279 1.58 13.87 28.02
CA LYS A 279 3.02 14.16 28.20
C LYS A 279 3.78 14.20 26.88
N MET A 280 3.36 13.42 25.90
CA MET A 280 3.92 13.42 24.54
C MET A 280 3.31 14.51 23.63
N LEU A 281 2.54 15.44 24.20
CA LEU A 281 1.87 16.54 23.49
C LEU A 281 0.96 16.02 22.35
N ARG A 282 0.28 14.90 22.60
CA ARG A 282 -0.72 14.34 21.69
C ARG A 282 -2.12 14.72 22.16
N ASN A 283 -3.01 14.94 21.21
CA ASN A 283 -4.44 15.06 21.51
C ASN A 283 -4.99 13.68 21.91
N VAL A 284 -6.02 13.65 22.74
CA VAL A 284 -6.68 12.41 23.15
C VAL A 284 -8.18 12.53 22.86
N LEU A 285 -8.74 11.48 22.28
CA LEU A 285 -10.17 11.31 22.04
C LEU A 285 -10.62 10.00 22.71
N LEU A 286 -11.70 10.07 23.48
CA LEU A 286 -12.27 8.98 24.27
C LEU A 286 -13.70 8.69 23.81
#